data_AF-A0A8K0YTT2-F1
#
_entry.id   AF-A0A8K0YTT2-F1
#
_cell.length_a   1.000
_cell.length_b   1.000
_cell.length_c   1.000
_cell.angle_alpha   90.00
_cell.angle_beta   90.00
_cell.angle_gamma   90.00
#
_symmetry.space_group_name_H-M   'P 1'
#
loop_
_entity.id
_entity.type
_entity.pdbx_description
1 polymer ?
#
loop_
_entity_poly.entity_id
_entity_poly.type
_entity_poly.pdbx_seq_one_letter_code
_entity_poly.pdbx_strand_id
1 'polypeptide(L)' 'ARNASTDAEKCQSLGYGFVNYKYPSDAEKAINTLNGLRLQNKTIKVSYARPSSESIKGAC' A
#
# COMPACT_ATOMS: atom_id res chain seq x y z
N ALA A 1 -3.00 33.53 -22.52
CA ALA A 1 -3.08 33.24 -21.09
C ALA A 1 -2.74 31.76 -20.86
N ARG A 2 -1.54 31.45 -20.40
CA ARG A 2 -1.24 30.14 -19.80
C ARG A 2 -1.56 30.29 -18.32
N ASN A 3 -2.32 29.36 -17.75
CA ASN A 3 -2.18 28.85 -16.38
C ASN A 3 -3.30 27.82 -16.18
N ALA A 4 -3.06 26.61 -16.68
CA ALA A 4 -3.71 25.43 -16.15
C ALA A 4 -3.10 25.21 -14.76
N SER A 5 -3.80 25.63 -13.71
CA SER A 5 -3.49 25.22 -12.34
C SER A 5 -3.88 23.76 -12.21
N THR A 6 -2.96 22.88 -12.63
CA THR A 6 -2.93 21.46 -12.24
C THR A 6 -2.75 21.40 -10.73
N ASP A 7 -3.83 21.59 -9.99
CA ASP A 7 -3.99 21.00 -8.68
C ASP A 7 -4.34 19.53 -8.90
N ALA A 8 -3.37 18.78 -9.42
CA ALA A 8 -3.36 17.34 -9.23
C ALA A 8 -3.03 17.16 -7.75
N GLU A 9 -4.07 17.24 -6.92
CA GLU A 9 -4.06 16.91 -5.51
C GLU A 9 -3.15 15.71 -5.36
N LYS A 10 -2.01 15.96 -4.72
CA LYS A 10 -0.93 15.01 -4.56
C LYS A 10 -1.56 13.79 -3.91
N CYS A 11 -1.88 12.77 -4.71
CA CYS A 11 -2.16 11.42 -4.28
C CYS A 11 -0.91 10.98 -3.52
N GLN A 12 -0.86 11.33 -2.23
CA GLN A 12 0.24 11.02 -1.36
C GLN A 12 0.12 9.53 -1.17
N SER A 13 0.96 8.79 -1.90
CA SER A 13 1.10 7.36 -1.68
C SER A 13 1.37 7.17 -0.18
N LEU A 14 0.39 6.62 0.53
CA LEU A 14 0.46 6.44 1.98
C LEU A 14 1.55 5.43 2.38
N GLY A 15 2.23 4.82 1.40
CA GLY A 15 3.26 3.80 1.61
C GLY A 15 2.69 2.42 1.84
N TYR A 16 1.40 2.21 1.51
CA TYR A 16 0.71 0.92 1.64
C TYR A 16 0.11 0.51 0.30
N GLY A 17 0.06 -0.79 0.05
CA GLY A 17 -0.61 -1.38 -1.10
C GLY A 17 -1.29 -2.68 -0.70
N PHE A 18 -2.34 -3.05 -1.43
CA PHE A 18 -3.08 -4.29 -1.18
C PHE A 18 -2.84 -5.25 -2.35
N VAL A 19 -2.57 -6.51 -2.01
CA VAL A 19 -2.37 -7.57 -2.99
C VAL A 19 -3.42 -8.65 -2.73
N ASN A 20 -4.14 -9.04 -3.77
CA ASN A 20 -5.12 -10.12 -3.70
C ASN A 20 -4.49 -11.40 -4.28
N TYR A 21 -4.45 -12.46 -3.47
CA TYR A 21 -3.98 -13.77 -3.88
C TYR A 21 -5.16 -14.69 -4.16
N LYS A 22 -5.02 -15.54 -5.19
CA LYS A 22 -6.06 -16.52 -5.54
C LYS A 22 -6.21 -17.61 -4.48
N TYR A 23 -5.11 -17.97 -3.81
CA TYR A 23 -5.09 -18.97 -2.76
C TYR A 23 -4.58 -18.38 -1.44
N PRO A 24 -5.17 -18.77 -0.30
CA PRO A 24 -4.72 -18.31 1.01
C PRO A 24 -3.30 -18.77 1.33
N SER A 25 -2.91 -19.97 0.89
CA SER A 25 -1.57 -20.51 1.12
C SER A 25 -0.46 -19.69 0.43
N ASP A 26 -0.75 -19.04 -0.69
CA ASP A 26 0.20 -18.13 -1.34
C ASP A 26 0.31 -16.81 -0.57
N ALA A 27 -0.79 -16.29 -0.03
CA ALA A 27 -0.78 -15.11 0.83
C ALA A 27 0.03 -15.36 2.11
N GLU A 28 -0.11 -16.53 2.72
CA GLU A 28 0.66 -16.94 3.91
C GLU A 28 2.16 -17.00 3.63
N LYS A 29 2.56 -17.61 2.50
CA LYS A 29 3.95 -17.67 2.07
C LYS A 29 4.51 -16.27 1.80
N ALA A 30 3.73 -15.42 1.14
CA ALA A 30 4.11 -14.05 0.86
C ALA A 30 4.28 -13.24 2.15
N ILE A 31 3.37 -13.37 3.13
CA ILE A 31 3.52 -12.73 4.44
C ILE A 31 4.80 -13.22 5.12
N ASN A 32 5.03 -14.52 5.22
CA ASN A 32 6.22 -15.05 5.91
C ASN A 32 7.54 -14.66 5.23
N THR A 33 7.57 -14.58 3.91
CA THR A 33 8.79 -14.30 3.16
C THR A 33 9.05 -12.80 3.03
N LEU A 34 7.99 -11.99 2.87
CA LEU A 34 8.09 -10.56 2.56
C LEU A 34 7.95 -9.66 3.80
N ASN A 35 7.33 -10.13 4.87
CA ASN A 35 7.20 -9.36 6.10
C ASN A 35 8.56 -9.17 6.77
N GLY A 36 8.99 -7.91 6.92
CA GLY A 36 10.27 -7.56 7.51
C GLY A 36 11.43 -7.52 6.52
N LEU A 37 11.19 -7.72 5.22
CA LEU A 37 12.22 -7.51 4.21
C LEU A 37 12.61 -6.04 4.14
N ARG A 38 13.92 -5.77 3.96
CA ARG A 38 14.43 -4.43 3.69
C ARG A 38 14.43 -4.20 2.20
N LEU A 39 13.47 -3.43 1.70
CA LEU A 39 13.44 -2.97 0.33
C LEU A 39 14.14 -1.61 0.27
N GLN A 40 15.32 -1.58 -0.35
CA GLN A 40 16.19 -0.40 -0.38
C GLN A 40 16.54 0.09 1.05
N ASN A 41 15.98 1.22 1.46
CA ASN A 41 16.20 1.82 2.78
C ASN A 41 14.96 1.73 3.69
N LYS A 42 13.91 1.03 3.27
CA LYS A 42 12.65 0.89 4.02
C LYS A 42 12.36 -0.58 4.31
N THR A 43 12.06 -0.88 5.56
CA THR A 43 11.56 -2.21 5.93
C THR A 43 10.09 -2.29 5.57
N ILE A 44 9.72 -3.24 4.71
CA ILE A 44 8.34 -3.47 4.35
C ILE A 44 7.67 -4.37 5.40
N LYS A 45 6.41 -4.09 5.68
CA LYS A 45 5.57 -4.92 6.55
C LYS A 45 4.46 -5.51 5.70
N VAL A 46 4.37 -6.83 5.71
CA VAL A 46 3.32 -7.57 5.00
C VAL A 46 2.45 -8.25 6.04
N SER A 47 1.15 -8.06 5.96
CA SER A 47 0.19 -8.57 6.93
C SER A 47 -1.17 -8.70 6.26
N TYR A 48 -2.06 -9.49 6.86
CA TYR A 48 -3.44 -9.57 6.40
C TYR A 48 -4.09 -8.19 6.40
N ALA A 49 -4.82 -7.89 5.33
CA ALA A 49 -5.58 -6.65 5.22
C ALA A 49 -6.61 -6.60 6.36
N ARG A 50 -6.58 -5.52 7.15
CA ARG A 50 -7.63 -5.25 8.14
C ARG A 50 -8.83 -4.63 7.40
N PRO A 51 -10.08 -5.04 7.72
CA PRO A 51 -11.24 -4.33 7.21
C PRO A 51 -11.17 -2.87 7.64
N SER A 52 -11.46 -1.98 6.69
CA SER A 52 -11.28 -0.53 6.71
C SER A 52 -11.40 0.12 8.10
N SER A 53 -10.27 0.56 8.67
CA SER A 53 -10.31 1.69 9.59
C SER A 53 -10.50 2.97 8.77
N GLU A 54 -11.41 3.82 9.21
CA GLU A 54 -11.86 5.08 8.58
C GLU A 54 -10.70 6.00 8.10
N SER A 55 -9.51 5.80 8.66
CA SER A 55 -8.25 6.47 8.32
C SER A 55 -7.70 6.22 6.91
N ILE A 56 -8.12 5.15 6.21
CA ILE A 56 -7.59 4.81 4.86
C ILE A 56 -8.38 5.52 3.73
N LYS A 57 -9.55 6.09 4.04
CA LYS A 57 -10.48 6.72 3.10
C LYS A 57 -10.03 8.07 2.53
N GLY A 58 -8.92 8.62 3.02
CA GLY A 58 -8.33 9.89 2.59
C GLY A 58 -7.09 9.76 1.70
N ALA A 59 -6.76 8.55 1.25
CA ALA A 59 -5.78 8.38 0.17
C ALA A 59 -6.50 8.61 -1.16
N CYS A 60 -6.17 9.70 -1.86
CA CYS A 60 -6.61 9.95 -3.23
C CYS A 60 -6.07 8.90 -4.20
#